data_AF-A0A2E2WWL8-F1
#
_entry.id   AF-A0A2E2WWL8-F1
#
_cell.length_a   1.000
_cell.length_b   1.000
_cell.length_c   1.000
_cell.angle_alpha   90.00
_cell.angle_beta   90.00
_cell.angle_gamma   90.00
#
_symmetry.space_group_name_H-M   'P 1'
#
loop_
_entity.id
_entity.type
_entity.pdbx_description
1 polymer ?
#
loop_
_entity_poly.entity_id
_entity_poly.type
_entity_poly.pdbx_seq_one_letter_code
_entity_poly.pdbx_strand_id
1 'polypeptide(L)'
;MVKTIISDRTYFIAQKELRKLKVEGTLFKKLQAVKLAYEHGIKETSEFIGVFPVSIRNWAKLINQDDLSSLKIGSKHKDGIKLKNHHKEQIEKWIKMNPNITRQSVIQKLKRENGVRPRYS
;
A
#
# COMPACT_ATOMS: atom_id res chain seq x y z
N MET A 1 1.60 -20.70 31.46
CA MET A 1 1.01 -21.53 30.38
C MET A 1 1.95 -21.50 29.18
N VAL A 2 2.32 -22.66 28.63
CA VAL A 2 3.00 -22.73 27.34
C VAL A 2 1.96 -22.41 26.26
N LYS A 3 2.15 -21.31 25.50
CA LYS A 3 1.15 -20.83 24.52
C LYS A 3 1.05 -21.70 23.26
N THR A 4 2.05 -22.54 22.97
CA THR A 4 2.13 -23.34 21.74
C THR A 4 3.24 -24.40 21.81
N ILE A 5 3.10 -25.49 21.05
CA ILE A 5 4.16 -26.50 20.82
C ILE A 5 5.25 -26.01 19.86
N ILE A 6 5.06 -24.85 19.23
CA ILE A 6 5.99 -24.30 18.23
C ILE A 6 7.13 -23.56 18.93
N SER A 7 8.36 -23.99 18.65
CA SER A 7 9.58 -23.33 19.17
C SER A 7 9.86 -21.98 18.50
N ASP A 8 10.57 -21.10 19.21
CA ASP A 8 11.03 -19.82 18.67
C ASP A 8 11.84 -19.99 17.38
N ARG A 9 12.70 -21.01 17.32
CA ARG A 9 13.49 -21.33 16.12
C ARG A 9 12.57 -21.63 14.93
N THR A 10 11.53 -22.44 15.13
CA THR A 10 10.54 -22.76 14.09
C THR A 10 9.83 -21.50 13.61
N TYR A 11 9.40 -20.63 14.53
CA TYR A 11 8.76 -19.36 14.20
C TYR A 11 9.67 -18.46 13.35
N PHE A 12 10.94 -18.27 13.76
CA PHE A 12 11.87 -17.38 13.05
C PHE A 12 12.24 -17.90 11.66
N ILE A 13 12.41 -19.21 11.51
CA ILE A 13 12.66 -19.82 10.19
C ILE A 13 11.45 -19.59 9.27
N ALA A 14 10.24 -19.89 9.73
CA ALA A 14 9.02 -19.67 8.95
C ALA A 14 8.86 -18.20 8.55
N GLN A 15 9.09 -17.28 9.50
CA GLN A 15 9.02 -15.85 9.22
C GLN A 15 10.07 -15.41 8.17
N LYS A 16 11.30 -15.92 8.25
CA LYS A 16 12.36 -15.61 7.28
C LYS A 16 12.01 -16.08 5.88
N GLU A 17 11.49 -17.30 5.74
CA GLU A 17 11.09 -17.85 4.43
C GLU A 17 9.87 -17.11 3.86
N LEU A 18 8.88 -16.79 4.69
CA LEU A 18 7.71 -16.00 4.26
C LEU A 18 8.08 -14.61 3.74
N ARG A 19 9.13 -13.98 4.28
CA ARG A 19 9.63 -12.68 3.78
C ARG A 19 10.21 -12.77 2.37
N LYS A 20 10.79 -13.91 1.98
CA LYS A 20 11.32 -14.11 0.62
C LYS A 20 10.19 -14.18 -0.41
N LEU A 21 9.05 -14.72 -0.01
CA LEU A 21 7.87 -14.90 -0.85
C LEU A 21 6.95 -13.67 -0.83
N LYS A 22 7.41 -12.48 -0.46
CA LYS A 22 6.50 -11.36 -0.14
C LYS A 22 5.59 -10.98 -1.32
N VAL A 23 6.12 -10.90 -2.53
CA VAL A 23 5.36 -10.50 -3.73
C VAL A 23 4.53 -11.67 -4.25
N GLU A 24 5.15 -12.84 -4.39
CA GLU A 24 4.56 -14.07 -4.88
C GLU A 24 3.45 -14.58 -3.94
N GLY A 25 3.70 -14.53 -2.63
CA GLY A 25 2.74 -14.87 -1.59
C GLY A 25 1.57 -13.88 -1.51
N THR A 26 1.80 -12.61 -1.84
CA THR A 26 0.71 -11.63 -1.97
C THR A 26 -0.17 -11.96 -3.17
N LEU A 27 0.45 -12.25 -4.32
CA LEU A 27 -0.29 -12.69 -5.50
C LEU A 27 -1.08 -13.97 -5.22
N PHE A 28 -0.42 -14.97 -4.64
CA PHE A 28 -1.04 -16.25 -4.27
C PHE A 28 -2.30 -16.04 -3.44
N LYS A 29 -2.22 -15.25 -2.35
CA LYS A 29 -3.39 -14.96 -1.50
C LYS A 29 -4.53 -14.28 -2.26
N LYS A 30 -4.22 -13.35 -3.17
CA LYS A 30 -5.22 -12.65 -3.97
C LYS A 30 -5.92 -13.60 -4.95
N LEU A 31 -5.15 -14.45 -5.64
CA LEU A 31 -5.68 -15.45 -6.56
C LEU A 31 -6.53 -16.49 -5.82
N GLN A 32 -6.03 -16.99 -4.68
CA GLN A 32 -6.74 -17.94 -3.84
C GLN A 32 -8.07 -17.37 -3.34
N ALA A 33 -8.10 -16.09 -2.94
CA ALA A 33 -9.33 -15.43 -2.53
C ALA A 33 -10.36 -15.32 -3.68
N VAL A 34 -9.92 -15.02 -4.91
CA VAL A 34 -10.86 -14.98 -6.05
C VAL A 34 -11.38 -16.37 -6.39
N LYS A 35 -10.52 -17.41 -6.36
CA LYS A 35 -10.94 -18.80 -6.56
C LYS A 35 -11.99 -19.24 -5.52
N LEU A 36 -11.70 -19.04 -4.24
CA LEU A 36 -12.61 -19.41 -3.15
C LEU A 36 -13.92 -18.62 -3.22
N ALA A 37 -13.88 -17.35 -3.64
CA ALA A 37 -15.08 -16.55 -3.81
C ALA A 37 -15.98 -17.04 -4.95
N TYR A 38 -15.42 -17.70 -5.96
CA TYR A 38 -16.21 -18.41 -6.97
C TYR A 38 -16.84 -19.69 -6.39
N GLU A 39 -16.09 -20.44 -5.58
CA GLU A 39 -16.54 -21.73 -5.01
C GLU A 39 -17.57 -21.58 -3.88
N HIS A 40 -17.42 -20.56 -3.04
CA HIS A 40 -18.16 -20.38 -1.79
C HIS A 40 -18.82 -18.99 -1.67
N GLY A 41 -18.70 -18.15 -2.69
CA GLY A 41 -19.21 -16.79 -2.63
C GLY A 41 -18.31 -15.81 -1.87
N ILE A 42 -18.52 -14.52 -2.18
CA ILE A 42 -17.64 -13.43 -1.73
C ILE A 42 -17.73 -13.20 -0.22
N LYS A 43 -18.93 -13.32 0.38
CA LYS A 43 -19.15 -13.03 1.79
C LYS A 43 -18.41 -14.04 2.69
N GLU A 44 -18.63 -15.32 2.44
CA GLU A 44 -18.01 -16.43 3.18
C GLU A 44 -16.49 -16.39 3.04
N THR A 45 -16.00 -16.16 1.82
CA THR A 45 -14.55 -16.03 1.56
C THR A 45 -13.94 -14.81 2.25
N SER A 46 -14.65 -13.67 2.26
CA SER A 46 -14.23 -12.45 2.94
C SER A 46 -14.05 -12.68 4.45
N GLU A 47 -15.00 -13.36 5.07
CA GLU A 47 -14.96 -13.71 6.50
C GLU A 47 -13.86 -14.73 6.80
N PHE A 48 -13.71 -15.76 5.97
CA PHE A 48 -12.69 -16.81 6.14
C PHE A 48 -11.25 -16.28 6.00
N ILE A 49 -10.99 -15.45 4.98
CA ILE A 49 -9.63 -14.96 4.68
C ILE A 49 -9.31 -13.66 5.44
N GLY A 50 -10.33 -12.96 5.95
CA GLY A 50 -10.16 -11.66 6.62
C GLY A 50 -9.84 -10.52 5.64
N VAL A 51 -10.52 -10.49 4.50
CA VAL A 51 -10.32 -9.49 3.44
C VAL A 51 -11.66 -8.89 3.04
N PHE A 52 -11.75 -7.56 2.91
CA PHE A 52 -12.99 -6.91 2.50
C PHE A 52 -13.55 -7.43 1.16
N PRO A 53 -14.88 -7.60 1.02
CA PRO A 53 -15.52 -8.05 -0.23
C PRO A 53 -15.14 -7.21 -1.45
N VAL A 54 -14.96 -5.89 -1.27
CA VAL A 54 -14.57 -4.96 -2.34
C VAL A 54 -13.17 -5.27 -2.90
N SER A 55 -12.25 -5.75 -2.06
CA SER A 55 -10.91 -6.14 -2.49
C SER A 55 -10.97 -7.36 -3.41
N ILE A 56 -11.76 -8.36 -3.07
CA ILE A 56 -11.97 -9.57 -3.87
C ILE A 56 -12.54 -9.20 -5.25
N ARG A 57 -13.56 -8.33 -5.29
CA ARG A 57 -14.14 -7.83 -6.54
C ARG A 57 -13.12 -7.07 -7.39
N ASN A 58 -12.31 -6.22 -6.77
CA ASN A 58 -11.26 -5.48 -7.47
C ASN A 58 -10.20 -6.43 -8.06
N TRP A 59 -9.81 -7.48 -7.34
CA TRP A 59 -8.87 -8.47 -7.87
C TRP A 59 -9.47 -9.28 -9.02
N ALA A 60 -10.72 -9.73 -8.89
CA ALA A 60 -11.43 -10.41 -9.96
C ALA A 60 -11.50 -9.56 -11.24
N LYS A 61 -11.76 -8.25 -11.09
CA LYS A 61 -11.74 -7.31 -12.23
C LYS A 61 -10.38 -7.26 -12.93
N LEU A 62 -9.28 -7.21 -12.16
CA LEU A 62 -7.92 -7.20 -12.73
C LEU A 62 -7.58 -8.52 -13.43
N ILE A 63 -8.02 -9.65 -12.89
CA ILE A 63 -7.85 -10.98 -13.50
C ILE A 63 -8.61 -11.05 -14.83
N ASN A 64 -9.87 -10.60 -14.86
CA ASN A 64 -10.67 -10.58 -16.09
C ASN A 64 -10.09 -9.66 -17.18
N GLN A 65 -9.17 -8.77 -16.82
CA GLN A 65 -8.46 -7.87 -17.73
C GLN A 65 -7.04 -8.39 -18.07
N ASP A 66 -6.70 -9.62 -17.67
CA ASP A 66 -5.37 -10.23 -17.75
C ASP A 66 -4.24 -9.38 -17.11
N ASP A 67 -4.57 -8.46 -16.20
CA ASP A 67 -3.61 -7.61 -15.49
C ASP A 67 -3.18 -8.23 -14.15
N LEU A 68 -2.53 -9.39 -14.24
CA LEU A 68 -1.94 -10.05 -13.07
C LEU A 68 -0.77 -9.26 -12.47
N SER A 69 -0.16 -8.38 -13.26
CA SER A 69 0.96 -7.53 -12.82
C SER A 69 0.52 -6.58 -11.70
N SER A 70 -0.66 -5.96 -11.85
CA SER A 70 -1.23 -5.06 -10.85
C SER A 70 -1.62 -5.76 -9.55
N LEU A 71 -1.81 -7.09 -9.56
CA LEU A 71 -2.04 -7.88 -8.34
C LEU A 71 -0.76 -8.07 -7.52
N LYS A 72 0.41 -8.10 -8.16
CA LYS A 72 1.71 -8.23 -7.48
C LYS A 72 2.13 -6.93 -6.77
N ILE A 73 1.62 -5.78 -7.22
CA ILE A 73 2.05 -4.48 -6.71
C ILE A 73 1.40 -4.23 -5.33
N GLY A 74 2.22 -4.29 -4.28
CA GLY A 74 1.86 -3.80 -2.95
C GLY A 74 1.83 -2.28 -2.97
N SER A 75 0.66 -1.71 -3.24
CA SER A 75 0.44 -0.27 -3.44
C SER A 75 1.36 0.34 -4.50
N LYS A 76 0.80 0.77 -5.64
CA LYS A 76 1.45 1.86 -6.38
C LYS A 76 1.48 3.02 -5.39
N HIS A 77 2.60 3.22 -4.67
CA HIS A 77 2.94 4.56 -4.23
C HIS A 77 2.98 5.34 -5.52
N LYS A 78 1.85 5.99 -5.88
CA LYS A 78 1.83 6.98 -6.95
C LYS A 78 3.06 7.85 -6.70
N ASP A 79 3.83 8.17 -7.71
CA ASP A 79 4.99 9.03 -7.56
C ASP A 79 4.56 10.33 -6.88
N GLY A 80 5.13 10.55 -5.70
CA GLY A 80 4.80 11.67 -4.83
C GLY A 80 5.88 11.75 -3.79
N ILE A 81 6.80 12.68 -3.99
CA ILE A 81 7.92 12.88 -3.05
C ILE A 81 7.32 13.34 -1.73
N LYS A 82 7.53 12.54 -0.68
CA LYS A 82 7.17 12.91 0.70
C LYS A 82 7.97 14.17 1.07
N LEU A 83 7.28 15.20 1.56
CA LEU A 83 7.94 16.42 2.02
C LEU A 83 8.90 16.09 3.17
N LYS A 84 10.20 16.31 2.95
CA LYS A 84 11.26 16.24 3.97
C LYS A 84 11.20 17.48 4.88
N ASN A 85 11.85 17.42 6.04
CA ASN A 85 11.81 18.50 7.04
C ASN A 85 12.27 19.86 6.48
N HIS A 86 13.34 19.90 5.68
CA HIS A 86 13.80 21.14 5.05
C HIS A 86 12.74 21.76 4.11
N HIS A 87 11.91 20.96 3.45
CA HIS A 87 10.81 21.50 2.65
C HIS A 87 9.74 22.16 3.53
N LYS A 88 9.46 21.60 4.72
CA LYS A 88 8.51 22.17 5.68
C LYS A 88 9.02 23.49 6.23
N GLU A 89 10.30 23.55 6.60
CA GLU A 89 10.97 24.77 7.07
C GLU A 89 10.94 25.88 6.02
N GLN A 90 11.13 25.55 4.74
CA GLN A 90 11.00 26.50 3.64
C GLN A 90 9.57 27.03 3.48
N ILE A 91 8.56 26.14 3.55
CA ILE A 91 7.15 26.52 3.48
C ILE A 91 6.80 27.46 4.65
N GLU A 92 7.27 27.17 5.86
CA GLU A 92 7.05 28.03 7.03
C GLU A 92 7.67 29.42 6.84
N LYS A 93 8.89 29.51 6.29
CA LYS A 93 9.53 30.80 5.96
C LYS A 93 8.69 31.58 4.95
N TRP A 94 8.15 30.92 3.91
CA TRP A 94 7.33 31.61 2.91
C TRP A 94 5.99 32.10 3.48
N ILE A 95 5.35 31.33 4.36
CA ILE A 95 4.12 31.74 5.04
C ILE A 95 4.40 32.92 5.97
N LYS A 96 5.51 32.89 6.72
CA LYS A 96 5.93 34.01 7.58
C LYS A 96 6.23 35.29 6.80
N MET A 97 6.87 35.17 5.63
CA MET A 97 7.21 36.30 4.77
C MET A 97 6.00 36.84 3.98
N ASN A 98 5.05 35.98 3.65
CA ASN A 98 3.82 36.36 2.95
C ASN A 98 2.63 35.56 3.50
N PRO A 99 1.91 36.12 4.50
CA PRO A 99 0.76 35.45 5.13
C PRO A 99 -0.38 35.10 4.15
N ASN A 100 -0.46 35.81 3.02
CA ASN A 100 -1.48 35.61 2.00
C ASN A 100 -1.03 34.66 0.88
N ILE A 101 0.10 33.96 1.05
CA ILE A 101 0.59 33.02 0.05
C ILE A 101 -0.43 31.90 -0.17
N THR A 102 -0.88 31.76 -1.43
CA THR A 102 -1.85 30.71 -1.75
C THR A 102 -1.18 29.34 -1.78
N ARG A 103 -1.95 28.31 -1.45
CA ARG A 103 -1.51 26.90 -1.56
C ARG A 103 -0.95 26.57 -2.96
N GLN A 104 -1.57 27.09 -4.02
CA GLN A 104 -1.11 26.86 -5.39
C GLN A 104 0.27 27.48 -5.64
N SER A 105 0.51 28.68 -5.12
CA SER A 105 1.81 29.36 -5.20
C SER A 105 2.90 28.60 -4.45
N VAL A 106 2.61 28.06 -3.26
CA VAL A 106 3.54 27.20 -2.50
C VAL A 106 3.90 25.95 -3.30
N ILE A 107 2.91 25.29 -3.91
CA ILE A 107 3.14 24.08 -4.73
C ILE A 107 3.99 24.41 -5.96
N GLN A 108 3.76 25.56 -6.63
CA GLN A 108 4.59 25.98 -7.75
C GLN A 108 6.03 26.27 -7.32
N LYS A 109 6.24 26.93 -6.18
CA LYS A 109 7.58 27.17 -5.62
C LYS A 109 8.32 25.88 -5.29
N LEU A 110 7.66 24.92 -4.62
CA LEU A 110 8.26 23.60 -4.33
C LEU A 110 8.63 22.81 -5.58
N LYS A 111 7.83 22.92 -6.64
CA LYS A 111 8.14 22.30 -7.94
C LYS A 111 9.34 22.96 -8.62
N ARG A 112 9.44 24.30 -8.58
CA ARG A 112 10.52 25.06 -9.21
C ARG A 112 11.86 24.88 -8.49
N GLU A 113 11.87 25.01 -7.16
CA GLU A 113 13.12 25.04 -6.39
C GLU A 113 13.64 23.64 -6.07
N ASN A 114 12.76 22.66 -5.85
CA ASN A 114 13.14 21.35 -5.33
C ASN A 114 12.69 20.17 -6.21
N GLY A 115 12.06 20.42 -7.36
CA GLY A 115 11.51 19.36 -8.23
C GLY A 115 10.39 18.53 -7.58
N VAL A 116 9.78 19.03 -6.49
CA VAL A 116 8.88 18.25 -5.62
C VAL A 116 7.41 18.54 -5.91
N ARG A 117 6.62 17.49 -6.11
CA ARG A 117 5.15 17.56 -6.10
C ARG A 117 4.62 17.09 -4.73
N PRO A 118 4.32 18.00 -3.79
CA PRO A 118 3.82 17.62 -2.47
C PRO A 118 2.44 16.96 -2.58
N ARG A 119 2.24 15.88 -1.83
CA ARG A 119 0.92 15.28 -1.61
C ARG A 119 0.50 15.54 -0.17
N TYR A 120 -0.73 16.01 0.00
CA TYR A 120 -1.36 16.11 1.32
C TYR A 120 -2.11 14.81 1.57
N SER A 121 -1.84 14.17 2.71
CA SER A 121 -2.63 13.07 3.27
C SER A 121 -3.89 13.58 3.92
#